data_AF-A0A9D1T609-F1
#
_entry.id   AF-A0A9D1T609-F1
#
_cell.length_a   1.000
_cell.length_b   1.000
_cell.length_c   1.000
_cell.angle_alpha   90.00
_cell.angle_beta   90.00
_cell.angle_gamma   90.00
#
_symmetry.space_group_name_H-M   'P 1'
#
loop_
_entity.id
_entity.type
_entity.pdbx_description
1 polymer ?
#
loop_
_entity_poly.entity_id
_entity_poly.type
_entity_poly.pdbx_seq_one_letter_code
_entity_poly.pdbx_strand_id
1 'polypeptide(L)'
;MIKKIILVFKTHFDIGFTDLAENVIDNYATSMLDQVLETCEATADMGRQKYVWTMPSWPLAVMLQRSSGSRKERLEKLIDQGQIVWHALPFTSHFDFCGLQDYRYGFKFAR
;
A
#
# COMPACT_ATOMS: atom_id res chain seq x y z
N MET A 1 -19.59 -21.80 18.50
CA MET A 1 -20.06 -20.48 18.03
C MET A 1 -18.85 -19.57 17.82
N ILE A 2 -18.72 -18.96 16.65
CA ILE A 2 -17.68 -17.95 16.38
C ILE A 2 -18.07 -16.64 17.09
N LYS A 3 -17.13 -16.05 17.86
CA LYS A 3 -17.39 -14.84 18.66
C LYS A 3 -16.96 -13.53 17.99
N LYS A 4 -15.98 -13.57 17.10
CA LYS A 4 -15.43 -12.39 16.40
C LYS A 4 -14.68 -12.82 15.14
N ILE A 5 -14.87 -12.07 14.06
CA ILE A 5 -14.08 -12.18 12.83
C ILE A 5 -13.41 -10.82 12.61
N ILE A 6 -12.13 -10.83 12.27
CA ILE A 6 -11.38 -9.63 11.87
C ILE A 6 -11.00 -9.86 10.41
N LEU A 7 -11.53 -9.01 9.52
CA LEU A 7 -11.19 -9.02 8.10
C LEU A 7 -10.18 -7.91 7.84
N VAL A 8 -9.06 -8.26 7.21
CA VAL A 8 -8.00 -7.32 6.83
C VAL A 8 -7.70 -7.52 5.36
N PHE A 9 -7.78 -6.45 4.58
CA PHE A 9 -7.33 -6.46 3.19
C PHE A 9 -5.86 -6.05 3.16
N LYS A 10 -5.01 -6.97 2.74
CA LYS A 10 -3.57 -6.76 2.61
C LYS A 10 -3.14 -7.20 1.22
N THR A 11 -2.38 -6.35 0.55
CA THR A 11 -1.69 -6.74 -0.68
C THR A 11 -0.30 -7.28 -0.38
N HIS A 12 -0.02 -8.46 -0.92
CA HIS A 12 1.33 -9.02 -1.01
C HIS A 12 2.07 -8.31 -2.15
N PHE A 13 3.25 -7.76 -1.87
CA PHE A 13 4.01 -6.93 -2.82
C PHE A 13 5.24 -7.68 -3.32
N ASP A 14 5.16 -8.23 -4.52
CA ASP A 14 6.24 -8.96 -5.19
C ASP A 14 6.86 -8.14 -6.31
N ILE A 15 8.02 -7.55 -6.05
CA ILE A 15 8.78 -6.76 -7.02
C ILE A 15 9.86 -7.61 -7.69
N GLY A 16 9.78 -7.77 -9.01
CA GLY A 16 10.77 -8.54 -9.80
C GLY A 16 10.57 -10.06 -9.81
N PHE A 17 9.43 -10.55 -9.29
CA PHE A 17 9.05 -11.97 -9.36
C PHE A 17 7.92 -12.23 -10.37
N THR A 18 6.84 -11.44 -10.29
CA THR A 18 5.64 -11.61 -11.12
C THR A 18 5.80 -11.02 -12.52
N ASP A 19 6.59 -9.94 -12.62
CA ASP A 19 6.93 -9.24 -13.86
C ASP A 19 8.21 -8.40 -13.61
N LEU A 20 8.70 -7.71 -14.63
CA LEU A 20 9.75 -6.69 -14.50
C LEU A 20 9.40 -5.71 -13.38
N ALA A 21 10.39 -5.38 -12.56
CA ALA A 21 10.20 -4.50 -11.41
C ALA A 21 9.56 -3.16 -11.80
N GLU A 22 9.94 -2.61 -12.96
CA GLU A 22 9.35 -1.38 -13.49
C GLU A 22 7.85 -1.52 -13.77
N ASN A 23 7.43 -2.57 -14.46
CA ASN A 23 6.02 -2.86 -14.74
C ASN A 23 5.20 -3.02 -13.47
N VAL A 24 5.75 -3.72 -12.47
CA VAL A 24 5.07 -3.87 -11.17
C VAL A 24 4.89 -2.50 -10.53
N ILE A 25 5.95 -1.68 -10.46
CA ILE A 25 5.86 -0.34 -9.86
C ILE A 25 4.86 0.54 -10.63
N ASP A 26 4.88 0.51 -11.96
CA ASP A 26 3.96 1.29 -12.80
C ASP A 26 2.52 0.88 -12.58
N ASN A 27 2.22 -0.41 -12.53
CA ASN A 27 0.88 -0.91 -12.25
C ASN A 27 0.37 -0.42 -10.88
N TYR A 28 1.22 -0.49 -9.85
CA TYR A 28 0.88 0.05 -8.53
C TYR A 28 0.60 1.56 -8.57
N ALA A 29 1.33 2.34 -9.37
CA ALA A 29 1.11 3.79 -9.49
C ALA A 29 0.01 4.20 -10.48
N THR A 30 -0.58 3.25 -11.20
CA THR A 30 -1.58 3.51 -12.26
C THR A 30 -2.83 2.64 -12.05
N SER A 31 -3.01 1.58 -12.84
CA SER A 31 -4.25 0.80 -12.90
C SER A 31 -4.67 0.21 -11.56
N MET A 32 -3.71 -0.31 -10.77
CA MET A 32 -4.05 -0.86 -9.45
C MET A 32 -4.47 0.25 -8.49
N LEU A 33 -3.77 1.38 -8.48
CA LEU A 33 -4.14 2.52 -7.63
C LEU A 33 -5.52 3.04 -8.02
N ASP A 34 -5.80 3.23 -9.30
CA ASP A 34 -7.10 3.73 -9.76
C ASP A 34 -8.26 2.84 -9.26
N GLN A 35 -8.12 1.51 -9.37
CA GLN A 35 -9.10 0.55 -8.84
C GLN A 35 -9.24 0.61 -7.31
N VAL A 36 -8.14 0.79 -6.58
CA VAL A 36 -8.18 0.93 -5.13
C VAL A 36 -8.87 2.23 -4.73
N LEU A 37 -8.55 3.35 -5.38
CA LEU A 37 -9.19 4.64 -5.10
C LEU A 37 -10.71 4.53 -5.30
N GLU A 38 -11.14 3.95 -6.41
CA GLU A 38 -12.56 3.70 -6.70
C GLU A 38 -13.22 2.80 -5.64
N THR A 39 -12.55 1.71 -5.24
CA THR A 39 -13.08 0.78 -4.22
C THR A 39 -13.19 1.44 -2.84
N CYS A 40 -12.19 2.23 -2.45
CA CYS A 40 -12.21 2.98 -1.21
C CYS A 40 -13.37 3.99 -1.21
N GLU A 41 -13.54 4.76 -2.27
CA GLU A 41 -14.60 5.76 -2.40
C GLU A 41 -15.99 5.11 -2.41
N ALA A 42 -16.18 4.02 -3.16
CA ALA A 42 -17.44 3.29 -3.23
C ALA A 42 -17.87 2.66 -1.90
N THR A 43 -16.93 2.46 -0.97
CA THR A 43 -17.19 1.84 0.34
C THR A 43 -17.08 2.82 1.51
N ALA A 44 -16.86 4.11 1.25
CA ALA A 44 -16.61 5.13 2.27
C ALA A 44 -17.74 5.22 3.31
N ASP A 45 -19.00 5.10 2.87
CA ASP A 45 -20.19 5.20 3.71
C ASP A 45 -20.59 3.89 4.41
N MET A 46 -19.82 2.80 4.24
CA MET A 46 -20.11 1.49 4.85
C MET A 46 -19.65 1.38 6.32
N GLY A 47 -19.21 2.47 6.94
CA GLY A 47 -18.79 2.52 8.33
C GLY A 47 -17.66 1.53 8.63
N ARG A 48 -17.91 0.53 9.48
CA ARG A 48 -16.91 -0.50 9.84
C ARG A 48 -16.60 -1.49 8.72
N GLN A 49 -17.42 -1.54 7.69
CA GLN A 49 -17.24 -2.43 6.54
C GLN A 49 -16.53 -1.75 5.36
N LYS A 50 -16.14 -0.47 5.51
CA LYS A 50 -15.40 0.24 4.47
C LYS A 50 -14.12 -0.52 4.10
N TYR A 51 -13.76 -0.49 2.83
CA TYR A 51 -12.52 -1.09 2.37
C TYR A 51 -11.34 -0.27 2.90
N VAL A 52 -10.38 -0.98 3.49
CA VAL A 52 -9.13 -0.42 4.00
C VAL A 52 -7.98 -1.18 3.36
N TRP A 53 -7.28 -0.52 2.44
CA TRP A 53 -6.15 -1.12 1.75
C TRP A 53 -4.90 -1.05 2.62
N THR A 54 -4.43 -2.21 3.10
CA THR A 54 -3.19 -2.31 3.88
C THR A 54 -2.02 -2.71 3.00
N MET A 55 -0.92 -1.97 3.04
CA MET A 55 0.25 -2.25 2.21
C MET A 55 1.59 -1.96 2.91
N PRO A 56 2.73 -2.35 2.31
CA PRO A 56 4.03 -1.89 2.78
C PRO A 56 4.26 -0.39 2.52
N SER A 57 5.16 0.24 3.25
CA SER A 57 5.29 1.70 3.19
C SER A 57 6.02 2.22 1.94
N TRP A 58 6.96 1.45 1.38
CA TRP A 58 7.73 1.90 0.21
C TRP A 58 6.89 1.97 -1.07
N PRO A 59 6.04 0.99 -1.42
CA PRO A 59 5.11 1.13 -2.55
C PRO A 59 4.22 2.37 -2.44
N LEU A 60 3.75 2.71 -1.24
CA LEU A 60 2.96 3.93 -1.01
C LEU A 60 3.77 5.19 -1.32
N ALA A 61 5.00 5.27 -0.81
CA ALA A 61 5.89 6.39 -1.10
C ALA A 61 6.13 6.55 -2.62
N VAL A 62 6.31 5.45 -3.34
CA VAL A 62 6.49 5.48 -4.80
C VAL A 62 5.21 5.92 -5.52
N MET A 63 4.04 5.42 -5.11
CA MET A 63 2.76 5.87 -5.67
C MET A 63 2.54 7.37 -5.46
N LEU A 64 2.86 7.92 -4.28
CA LEU A 64 2.77 9.35 -3.98
C LEU A 64 3.74 10.19 -4.84
N GLN A 65 4.94 9.66 -5.12
CA GLN A 65 5.92 10.31 -5.98
C GLN A 65 5.52 10.30 -7.45
N ARG A 66 4.88 9.21 -7.92
CA ARG A 66 4.47 9.02 -9.32
C ARG A 66 3.07 9.57 -9.64
N SER A 67 2.25 9.83 -8.62
CA SER A 67 0.92 10.42 -8.79
C SER A 67 0.99 11.94 -8.93
N SER A 68 0.09 12.50 -9.75
CA SER A 68 -0.09 13.94 -9.91
C SER A 68 -1.57 14.30 -10.06
N GLY A 69 -1.89 15.59 -9.93
CA GLY A 69 -3.25 16.11 -10.08
C GLY A 69 -4.28 15.40 -9.21
N SER A 70 -5.44 15.12 -9.81
CA SER A 70 -6.59 14.52 -9.12
C SER A 70 -6.28 13.15 -8.47
N ARG A 71 -5.41 12.34 -9.08
CA ARG A 71 -5.04 11.04 -8.50
C ARG A 71 -4.30 11.21 -7.18
N LYS A 72 -3.35 12.15 -7.13
CA LYS A 72 -2.59 12.43 -5.91
C LYS A 72 -3.48 12.98 -4.80
N GLU A 73 -4.35 13.93 -5.13
CA GLU A 73 -5.31 14.50 -4.17
C GLU A 73 -6.25 13.44 -3.60
N ARG A 74 -6.75 12.51 -4.43
CA ARG A 74 -7.58 11.39 -3.98
C ARG A 74 -6.81 10.43 -3.07
N LEU A 75 -5.57 10.08 -3.45
CA LEU A 75 -4.69 9.22 -2.64
C LEU A 75 -4.43 9.83 -1.26
N GLU A 76 -4.01 11.10 -1.20
CA GLU A 76 -3.75 11.82 0.05
C GLU A 76 -5.01 11.91 0.93
N LYS A 77 -6.17 12.22 0.34
CA LYS A 77 -7.45 12.23 1.06
C LYS A 77 -7.79 10.88 1.68
N LEU A 78 -7.58 9.77 0.95
CA LEU A 78 -7.89 8.44 1.45
C LEU A 78 -6.89 7.94 2.51
N ILE A 79 -5.64 8.44 2.47
CA ILE A 79 -4.67 8.30 3.56
C ILE A 79 -5.21 8.99 4.83
N ASP A 80 -5.61 10.26 4.73
CA ASP A 80 -6.14 11.03 5.86
C ASP A 80 -7.42 10.41 6.45
N GLN A 81 -8.25 9.79 5.62
CA GLN A 81 -9.48 9.08 6.02
C GLN A 81 -9.22 7.67 6.58
N GLY A 82 -7.97 7.20 6.57
CA GLY A 82 -7.56 5.89 7.06
C GLY A 82 -8.11 4.72 6.23
N GLN A 83 -8.37 4.93 4.93
CA GLN A 83 -8.71 3.86 3.99
C GLN A 83 -7.50 3.35 3.21
N ILE A 84 -6.41 4.12 3.18
CA ILE A 84 -5.10 3.64 2.73
C ILE A 84 -4.18 3.66 3.95
N VAL A 85 -3.72 2.48 4.36
CA VAL A 85 -2.88 2.31 5.56
C VAL A 85 -1.65 1.48 5.23
N TRP A 86 -0.57 1.75 5.93
CA TRP A 86 0.70 1.05 5.74
C TRP A 86 1.31 0.62 7.05
N HIS A 87 2.19 -0.38 6.98
CA HIS A 87 3.04 -0.77 8.10
C HIS A 87 4.44 -0.18 7.97
N ALA A 88 5.17 -0.10 9.08
CA ALA A 88 6.49 0.54 9.16
C ALA A 88 7.59 -0.08 8.26
N LEU A 89 7.42 -1.32 7.80
CA LEU A 89 8.40 -1.95 6.90
C LEU A 89 8.19 -1.49 5.45
N PRO A 90 9.28 -1.22 4.70
CA PRO A 90 9.20 -0.82 3.30
C PRO A 90 8.55 -1.90 2.42
N PHE A 91 8.89 -3.16 2.68
CA PHE A 91 8.36 -4.40 2.08
C PHE A 91 8.99 -5.59 2.83
N THR A 92 8.62 -6.82 2.48
CA THR A 92 9.20 -8.02 3.07
C THR A 92 10.70 -8.08 2.79
N SER A 93 11.52 -8.21 3.84
CA SER A 93 12.98 -8.27 3.73
C SER A 93 13.48 -9.72 3.76
N HIS A 94 14.54 -10.01 3.02
CA HIS A 94 15.25 -11.29 3.07
C HIS A 94 16.46 -11.16 4.00
N PHE A 95 16.36 -11.66 5.23
CA PHE A 95 17.42 -11.54 6.23
C PHE A 95 18.63 -12.45 5.99
N ASP A 96 18.52 -13.41 5.06
CA ASP A 96 19.66 -14.25 4.64
C ASP A 96 20.65 -13.47 3.74
N PHE A 97 20.21 -12.35 3.15
CA PHE A 97 21.02 -11.51 2.26
C PHE A 97 21.19 -10.08 2.79
N CYS A 98 20.12 -9.48 3.33
CA CYS A 98 20.14 -8.12 3.85
C CYS A 98 20.75 -8.07 5.26
N GLY A 99 21.67 -7.11 5.46
CA GLY A 99 22.28 -6.83 6.76
C GLY A 99 21.55 -5.76 7.58
N LEU A 100 22.09 -5.47 8.76
CA LEU A 100 21.57 -4.45 9.67
C LEU A 100 21.42 -3.07 9.00
N GLN A 101 22.36 -2.70 8.11
CA GLN A 101 22.33 -1.39 7.46
C GLN A 101 21.21 -1.28 6.43
N ASP A 102 20.92 -2.34 5.68
CA ASP A 102 19.82 -2.39 4.73
C ASP A 102 18.48 -2.20 5.45
N TYR A 103 18.32 -2.86 6.61
CA TYR A 103 17.13 -2.74 7.43
C TYR A 103 16.96 -1.34 8.04
N ARG A 104 18.04 -0.76 8.57
CA ARG A 104 18.05 0.63 9.08
C ARG A 104 17.71 1.63 7.98
N TYR A 105 18.20 1.40 6.76
CA TYR A 105 17.86 2.20 5.60
C TYR A 105 16.37 2.07 5.25
N GLY A 106 15.85 0.84 5.26
CA GLY A 106 14.44 0.55 4.98
C GLY A 106 13.47 1.33 5.87
N PHE A 107 13.79 1.51 7.15
CA PHE A 107 12.95 2.30 8.06
C PHE A 107 12.85 3.80 7.74
N LYS A 108 13.65 4.33 6.82
CA LYS A 108 13.44 5.71 6.32
C LYS A 108 12.09 5.86 5.62
N PHE A 109 11.53 4.76 5.10
CA PHE A 109 10.21 4.72 4.48
C PHE A 109 9.09 4.42 5.48
N ALA A 110 9.36 4.27 6.77
CA ALA A 110 8.38 3.88 7.79
C ALA A 110 7.42 5.00 8.23
N ARG A 111 7.43 6.15 7.54
CA ARG A 111 6.76 7.38 7.95
C ARG A 111 5.51 7.62 7.13
#